data_AF-A0A9E2AK42-F1
#
_entry.id   AF-A0A9E2AK42-F1
#
_cell.length_a   1.000
_cell.length_b   1.000
_cell.length_c   1.000
_cell.angle_alpha   90.00
_cell.angle_beta   90.00
_cell.angle_gamma   90.00
#
_symmetry.space_group_name_H-M   'P 1'
#
loop_
_entity.id
_entity.type
_entity.pdbx_description
1 polymer ?
#
loop_
_entity_poly.entity_id
_entity_poly.type
_entity_poly.pdbx_seq_one_letter_code
_entity_poly.pdbx_strand_id
1 'polypeptide(L)'
;ALTYRHIAWMTALRHAMRQPKQWEHVMLEKTNREWENMMKPPERESKLEDDLKPYLSDSDLEYVLDKNNKQTAVLYLQSKHLRRLKERGIIWEFSFLQLEGVVEELFTLQGKSERIKNFPYPRQFASLNHYFIWIFTALLPLGIVPQFAKISLALEEHFPHFGHDFIWLAVPFCVVVSWVFHTMERIGRTGENPFEGTANDVPISTISRGIEIDLRQNLGEPKDQIPAQFKAVYNVQM
;
A
#
# COMPACT_ATOMS: atom_id res chain seq x y z
N ALA A 1 0.65 26.88 12.85
CA ALA A 1 1.24 27.04 11.50
C ALA A 1 2.21 25.91 11.12
N LEU A 2 3.31 25.67 11.84
CA LEU A 2 4.26 24.57 11.49
C LEU A 2 3.60 23.18 11.55
N THR A 3 2.87 22.88 12.63
CA THR A 3 2.13 21.62 12.78
C THR A 3 1.11 21.39 11.66
N TYR A 4 0.38 22.44 11.27
CA TYR A 4 -0.58 22.38 10.16
C TYR A 4 0.11 22.11 8.81
N ARG A 5 1.27 22.73 8.53
CA ARG A 5 2.06 22.36 7.33
C ARG A 5 2.57 20.92 7.39
N HIS A 6 2.91 20.40 8.56
CA HIS A 6 3.29 18.99 8.70
C HIS A 6 2.12 18.05 8.41
N ILE A 7 0.91 18.38 8.88
CA ILE A 7 -0.33 17.65 8.54
C ILE A 7 -0.61 17.73 7.03
N ALA A 8 -0.42 18.90 6.43
CA ALA A 8 -0.54 19.09 4.98
C ALA A 8 0.47 18.21 4.21
N TRP A 9 1.70 18.08 4.70
CA TRP A 9 2.72 17.23 4.10
C TRP A 9 2.31 15.75 4.11
N MET A 10 1.87 15.23 5.27
CA MET A 10 1.38 13.85 5.36
C MET A 10 0.18 13.61 4.45
N THR A 11 -0.72 14.59 4.35
CA THR A 11 -1.88 14.57 3.45
C THR A 11 -1.46 14.54 1.99
N ALA A 12 -0.50 15.37 1.58
CA ALA A 12 0.04 15.32 0.22
C ALA A 12 0.76 14.00 -0.06
N LEU A 13 1.51 13.48 0.91
CA LEU A 13 2.26 12.22 0.78
C LEU A 13 1.32 11.02 0.63
N ARG A 14 0.27 10.88 1.46
CA ARG A 14 -0.69 9.76 1.33
C ARG A 14 -1.38 9.79 -0.04
N HIS A 15 -1.79 10.97 -0.52
CA HIS A 15 -2.36 11.14 -1.86
C HIS A 15 -1.37 10.71 -2.95
N ALA A 16 -0.10 11.09 -2.83
CA ALA A 16 0.94 10.70 -3.76
C ALA A 16 1.19 9.18 -3.77
N MET A 17 1.16 8.54 -2.60
CA MET A 17 1.34 7.08 -2.48
C MET A 17 0.13 6.30 -3.03
N ARG A 18 -1.08 6.85 -2.94
CA ARG A 18 -2.31 6.26 -3.52
C ARG A 18 -2.48 6.49 -5.03
N GLN A 19 -1.63 7.30 -5.68
CA GLN A 19 -1.74 7.51 -7.13
C GLN A 19 -1.42 6.22 -7.91
N PRO A 20 -2.26 5.83 -8.89
CA PRO A 20 -2.02 4.63 -9.67
C PRO A 20 -0.79 4.78 -10.57
N LYS A 21 -0.05 3.69 -10.76
CA LYS A 21 1.06 3.59 -11.73
C LYS A 21 0.70 2.60 -12.84
N GLN A 22 1.27 2.79 -14.02
CA GLN A 22 0.99 1.92 -15.19
C GLN A 22 1.36 0.45 -14.98
N TRP A 23 2.23 0.16 -14.01
CA TRP A 23 2.70 -1.18 -13.67
C TRP A 23 1.84 -1.88 -12.62
N GLU A 24 0.95 -1.15 -11.97
CA GLU A 24 0.09 -1.66 -10.91
C GLU A 24 -1.10 -2.39 -11.55
N HIS A 25 -1.24 -3.66 -11.20
CA HIS A 25 -2.28 -4.54 -11.73
C HIS A 25 -3.13 -5.17 -10.64
N VAL A 26 -2.76 -5.00 -9.36
CA VAL A 26 -3.45 -5.64 -8.24
C VAL A 26 -4.89 -5.13 -8.15
N MET A 27 -5.12 -3.83 -8.31
CA MET A 27 -6.50 -3.28 -8.37
C MET A 27 -7.30 -3.67 -9.62
N LEU A 28 -6.68 -4.26 -10.66
CA LEU A 28 -7.42 -4.72 -11.85
C LEU A 28 -8.09 -6.09 -11.64
N GLU A 29 -7.62 -6.86 -10.66
CA GLU A 29 -8.17 -8.16 -10.30
C GLU A 29 -9.64 -8.02 -9.84
N LYS A 30 -10.50 -8.94 -10.30
CA LYS A 30 -11.96 -8.88 -10.05
C LYS A 30 -12.29 -8.74 -8.56
N THR A 31 -11.63 -9.52 -7.71
CA THR A 31 -11.82 -9.50 -6.25
C THR A 31 -11.49 -8.14 -5.64
N ASN A 32 -10.43 -7.48 -6.12
CA ASN A 32 -10.01 -6.18 -5.59
C ASN A 32 -10.91 -5.04 -6.08
N ARG A 33 -11.48 -5.16 -7.29
CA ARG A 33 -12.52 -4.23 -7.78
C ARG A 33 -13.84 -4.37 -7.01
N GLU A 34 -14.23 -5.60 -6.71
CA GLU A 34 -15.40 -5.86 -5.86
C GLU A 34 -15.19 -5.27 -4.46
N TRP A 35 -13.99 -5.46 -3.89
CA TRP A 35 -13.61 -4.84 -2.62
C TRP A 35 -13.64 -3.32 -2.68
N GLU A 36 -13.07 -2.71 -3.73
CA GLU A 36 -13.09 -1.26 -3.94
C GLU A 36 -14.52 -0.70 -3.99
N ASN A 37 -15.49 -1.44 -4.54
CA ASN A 37 -16.89 -0.99 -4.51
C ASN A 37 -17.50 -0.99 -3.10
N MET A 38 -16.99 -1.83 -2.19
CA MET A 38 -17.44 -1.88 -0.80
C MET A 38 -16.68 -0.89 0.09
N MET A 39 -15.40 -0.65 -0.19
CA MET A 39 -14.51 0.15 0.65
C MET A 39 -13.43 0.83 -0.21
N LYS A 40 -13.46 2.17 -0.27
CA LYS A 40 -12.52 2.98 -1.05
C LYS A 40 -11.62 3.81 -0.14
N PRO A 41 -10.30 3.83 -0.36
CA PRO A 41 -9.42 4.80 0.28
C PRO A 41 -9.97 6.21 0.14
N PRO A 42 -9.91 7.06 1.19
CA PRO A 42 -10.46 8.41 1.14
C PRO A 42 -9.86 9.25 -0.01
N GLU A 43 -8.62 8.99 -0.38
CA GLU A 43 -7.91 9.67 -1.48
C GLU A 43 -8.49 9.35 -2.88
N ARG A 44 -9.35 8.33 -3.00
CA ARG A 44 -10.08 8.02 -4.25
C ARG A 44 -11.40 8.81 -4.35
N GLU A 45 -11.90 9.33 -3.24
CA GLU A 45 -13.15 10.10 -3.17
C GLU A 45 -12.89 11.61 -3.07
N SER A 46 -11.85 12.02 -2.35
CA SER A 46 -11.47 13.42 -2.20
C SER A 46 -10.37 13.83 -3.18
N LYS A 47 -10.38 15.10 -3.58
CA LYS A 47 -9.26 15.69 -4.33
C LYS A 47 -8.21 16.18 -3.35
N LEU A 48 -6.94 16.06 -3.75
CA LEU A 48 -5.81 16.56 -2.98
C LEU A 48 -5.96 18.05 -2.60
N GLU A 49 -6.44 18.88 -3.52
CA GLU A 49 -6.65 20.31 -3.25
C GLU A 49 -7.62 20.53 -2.08
N ASP A 50 -8.75 19.83 -2.09
CA ASP A 50 -9.79 19.98 -1.07
C ASP A 50 -9.31 19.48 0.30
N ASP A 51 -8.49 18.43 0.30
CA ASP A 51 -7.85 17.90 1.51
C ASP A 51 -6.74 18.82 2.05
N LEU A 52 -6.11 19.66 1.23
CA LEU A 52 -5.04 20.58 1.66
C LEU A 52 -5.54 21.95 2.12
N LYS A 53 -6.69 22.41 1.60
CA LYS A 53 -7.32 23.70 1.94
C LYS A 53 -7.41 24.00 3.43
N PRO A 54 -7.77 23.05 4.32
CA PRO A 54 -7.86 23.32 5.76
C PRO A 54 -6.52 23.62 6.44
N TYR A 55 -5.40 23.26 5.81
CA TYR A 55 -4.08 23.28 6.45
C TYR A 55 -3.11 24.33 5.89
N LEU A 56 -3.35 24.80 4.67
CA LEU A 56 -2.50 25.75 3.96
C LEU A 56 -3.27 27.04 3.70
N SER A 57 -2.56 28.19 3.72
CA SER A 57 -3.12 29.43 3.19
C SER A 57 -3.28 29.35 1.68
N ASP A 58 -4.18 30.15 1.09
CA ASP A 58 -4.42 30.14 -0.36
C ASP A 58 -3.13 30.31 -1.18
N SER A 59 -2.23 31.19 -0.72
CA SER A 59 -0.92 31.40 -1.35
C SER A 59 0.02 30.18 -1.29
N ASP A 60 0.01 29.46 -0.16
CA ASP A 60 0.83 28.27 0.03
C ASP A 60 0.24 27.10 -0.77
N LEU A 61 -1.09 27.00 -0.83
CA LEU A 61 -1.82 26.01 -1.61
C LEU A 61 -1.53 26.17 -3.11
N GLU A 62 -1.64 27.39 -3.65
CA GLU A 62 -1.33 27.68 -5.05
C GLU A 62 0.13 27.31 -5.39
N TYR A 63 1.08 27.69 -4.53
CA TYR A 63 2.48 27.32 -4.70
C TYR A 63 2.71 25.80 -4.72
N VAL A 64 2.02 25.06 -3.84
CA VAL A 64 2.16 23.59 -3.75
C VAL A 64 1.55 22.92 -4.98
N LEU A 65 0.38 23.36 -5.44
CA LEU A 65 -0.32 22.76 -6.57
C LEU A 65 0.43 22.94 -7.91
N ASP A 66 1.17 24.04 -8.06
CA ASP A 66 2.07 24.31 -9.20
C ASP A 66 3.23 23.30 -9.31
N LYS A 67 3.59 22.61 -8.22
CA LYS A 67 4.71 21.67 -8.23
C LYS A 67 4.29 20.26 -8.65
N ASN A 68 5.22 19.60 -9.35
CA ASN A 68 5.12 18.18 -9.69
C ASN A 68 5.10 17.30 -8.43
N ASN A 69 6.08 17.49 -7.54
CA ASN A 69 6.16 16.82 -6.25
C ASN A 69 5.60 17.74 -5.17
N LYS A 70 4.30 17.57 -4.88
CA LYS A 70 3.52 18.46 -4.00
C LYS A 70 3.93 18.29 -2.54
N GLN A 71 4.13 17.06 -2.10
CA GLN A 71 4.60 16.73 -0.75
C GLN A 71 5.98 17.35 -0.45
N THR A 72 6.94 17.28 -1.39
CA THR A 72 8.24 17.98 -1.29
C THR A 72 8.07 19.48 -1.20
N ALA A 73 7.14 20.07 -1.96
CA ALA A 73 6.86 21.50 -1.90
C ALA A 73 6.37 21.95 -0.51
N VAL A 74 5.57 21.11 0.17
CA VAL A 74 5.11 21.40 1.54
C VAL A 74 6.28 21.37 2.55
N LEU A 75 7.16 20.36 2.49
CA LEU A 75 8.36 20.33 3.34
C LEU A 75 9.29 21.52 3.09
N TYR A 76 9.42 21.94 1.83
CA TYR A 76 10.19 23.13 1.49
C TYR A 76 9.59 24.40 2.10
N LEU A 77 8.26 24.56 2.09
CA LEU A 77 7.59 25.66 2.78
C LEU A 77 7.82 25.62 4.30
N GLN A 78 7.89 24.41 4.88
CA GLN A 78 8.19 24.22 6.31
C GLN A 78 9.62 24.68 6.65
N SER A 79 10.64 24.25 5.90
CA SER A 79 12.03 24.74 6.05
C SER A 79 12.13 26.27 5.86
N LYS A 80 11.48 26.82 4.82
CA LYS A 80 11.41 28.27 4.61
C LYS A 80 10.74 29.01 5.78
N HIS A 81 9.81 28.38 6.49
CA HIS A 81 9.20 28.97 7.68
C HIS A 81 10.16 28.96 8.87
N LEU A 82 10.87 27.85 9.10
CA LEU A 82 11.90 27.75 10.14
C LEU A 82 13.00 28.80 9.95
N ARG A 83 13.50 28.93 8.71
CA ARG A 83 14.47 29.97 8.36
C ARG A 83 13.98 31.38 8.67
N ARG A 84 12.73 31.71 8.33
CA ARG A 84 12.13 33.02 8.66
C ARG A 84 12.05 33.27 10.17
N LEU A 85 11.74 32.25 10.97
CA LEU A 85 11.69 32.37 12.43
C LEU A 85 13.10 32.58 13.02
N LYS A 86 14.11 31.91 12.45
CA LYS A 86 15.51 32.12 12.80
C LYS A 86 16.01 33.52 12.44
N GLU A 87 15.72 34.00 11.23
CA GLU A 87 16.08 35.36 10.77
C GLU A 87 15.44 36.46 11.62
N ARG A 88 14.28 36.18 12.23
CA ARG A 88 13.61 37.08 13.20
C ARG A 88 14.16 36.98 14.63
N GLY A 89 15.13 36.10 14.89
CA GLY A 89 15.67 35.86 16.22
C GLY A 89 14.75 35.12 17.19
N ILE A 90 13.64 34.53 16.70
CA ILE A 90 12.69 33.77 17.53
C ILE A 90 13.26 32.39 17.87
N ILE A 91 14.00 31.79 16.93
CA ILE A 91 14.64 30.49 17.10
C ILE A 91 16.15 30.71 17.22
N TRP A 92 16.73 30.14 18.28
CA TRP A 92 18.18 30.12 18.49
C TRP A 92 18.89 29.25 17.45
N GLU A 93 20.13 29.60 17.06
CA GLU A 93 20.86 28.96 15.96
C GLU A 93 20.94 27.43 16.08
N PHE A 94 21.31 26.90 17.25
CA PHE A 94 21.41 25.45 17.40
C PHE A 94 20.04 24.76 17.40
N SER A 95 18.99 25.41 17.91
CA SER A 95 17.62 24.90 17.79
C SER A 95 17.17 24.87 16.33
N PHE A 96 17.53 25.87 15.53
CA PHE A 96 17.26 25.89 14.10
C PHE A 96 17.97 24.74 13.39
N LEU A 97 19.25 24.49 13.68
CA LEU A 97 19.99 23.35 13.11
C LEU A 97 19.32 22.00 13.45
N GLN A 98 18.86 21.81 14.69
CA GLN A 98 18.14 20.59 15.09
C GLN A 98 16.80 20.45 14.35
N LEU A 99 16.04 21.53 14.20
CA LEU A 99 14.76 21.52 13.49
C LEU A 99 14.92 21.27 11.99
N GLU A 100 15.93 21.84 11.35
CA GLU A 100 16.26 21.52 9.95
C GLU A 100 16.71 20.07 9.80
N GLY A 101 17.45 19.52 10.76
CA GLY A 101 17.80 18.09 10.79
C GLY A 101 16.57 17.17 10.80
N VAL A 102 15.51 17.55 11.53
CA VAL A 102 14.23 16.83 11.48
C VAL A 102 13.61 16.93 10.07
N VAL A 103 13.62 18.11 9.44
CA VAL A 103 13.08 18.27 8.07
C VAL A 103 13.87 17.46 7.04
N GLU A 104 15.20 17.39 7.17
CA GLU A 104 16.07 16.53 6.35
C GLU A 104 15.71 15.04 6.49
N GLU A 105 15.45 14.59 7.72
CA GLU A 105 14.99 13.22 7.97
C GLU A 105 13.64 12.95 7.30
N LEU A 106 12.69 13.90 7.37
CA LEU A 106 11.40 13.78 6.68
C LEU A 106 11.57 13.67 5.16
N PHE A 107 12.46 14.46 4.55
CA PHE A 107 12.80 14.33 3.12
C PHE A 107 13.37 12.95 2.80
N THR A 108 14.26 12.45 3.65
CA THR A 108 14.88 11.13 3.49
C THR A 108 13.85 10.01 3.55
N LEU A 109 12.92 10.07 4.52
CA LEU A 109 11.84 9.07 4.68
C LEU A 109 10.82 9.15 3.53
N GLN A 110 10.50 10.35 3.06
CA GLN A 110 9.66 10.55 1.90
C GLN A 110 10.30 9.91 0.64
N GLY A 111 11.58 10.17 0.38
CA GLY A 111 12.31 9.59 -0.74
C GLY A 111 12.38 8.06 -0.69
N LYS A 112 12.52 7.48 0.52
CA LYS A 112 12.44 6.02 0.70
C LYS A 112 11.06 5.45 0.32
N SER A 113 9.98 6.12 0.73
CA SER A 113 8.61 5.72 0.40
C SER A 113 8.31 5.86 -1.09
N GLU A 114 8.72 6.98 -1.68
CA GLU A 114 8.63 7.20 -3.13
C GLU A 114 9.43 6.16 -3.92
N ARG A 115 10.58 5.69 -3.41
CA ARG A 115 11.36 4.64 -4.06
C ARG A 115 10.60 3.32 -4.12
N ILE A 116 9.95 2.92 -3.01
CA ILE A 116 9.11 1.71 -2.95
C ILE A 116 7.96 1.82 -3.96
N LYS A 117 7.29 2.97 -4.03
CA LYS A 117 6.15 3.19 -4.96
C LYS A 117 6.55 3.32 -6.43
N ASN A 118 7.70 3.93 -6.75
CA ASN A 118 8.06 4.24 -8.14
C ASN A 118 8.99 3.21 -8.78
N PHE A 119 9.76 2.46 -7.99
CA PHE A 119 10.74 1.49 -8.48
C PHE A 119 10.42 0.09 -7.94
N PRO A 120 9.43 -0.60 -8.54
CA PRO A 120 9.10 -1.96 -8.15
C PRO A 120 10.25 -2.92 -8.46
N TYR A 121 10.13 -4.13 -7.92
CA TYR A 121 11.03 -5.22 -8.24
C TYR A 121 11.09 -5.46 -9.76
N PRO A 122 12.24 -5.84 -10.35
CA PRO A 122 12.36 -5.91 -11.80
C PRO A 122 11.31 -6.84 -12.41
N ARG A 123 10.51 -6.31 -13.34
CA ARG A 123 9.31 -7.00 -13.88
C ARG A 123 9.59 -8.34 -14.53
N GLN A 124 10.83 -8.57 -14.99
CA GLN A 124 11.25 -9.85 -15.53
C GLN A 124 11.05 -10.97 -14.51
N PHE A 125 11.34 -10.73 -13.22
CA PHE A 125 11.13 -11.73 -12.18
C PHE A 125 9.65 -12.02 -11.94
N ALA A 126 8.82 -10.97 -11.83
CA ALA A 126 7.37 -11.14 -11.65
C ALA A 126 6.73 -11.89 -12.83
N SER A 127 7.08 -11.50 -14.06
CA SER A 127 6.53 -12.10 -15.28
C SER A 127 6.99 -13.54 -15.49
N LEU A 128 8.28 -13.82 -15.27
CA LEU A 128 8.81 -15.18 -15.38
C LEU A 128 8.21 -16.11 -14.32
N ASN A 129 8.08 -15.63 -13.08
CA ASN A 129 7.49 -16.43 -12.02
C ASN A 129 6.03 -16.80 -12.37
N HIS A 130 5.26 -15.85 -12.88
CA HIS A 130 3.90 -16.11 -13.37
C HIS A 130 3.89 -17.23 -14.43
N TYR A 131 4.72 -17.10 -15.48
CA TYR A 131 4.78 -18.12 -16.53
C TYR A 131 5.23 -19.49 -16.00
N PHE A 132 6.21 -19.54 -15.10
CA PHE A 132 6.68 -20.80 -14.51
C PHE A 132 5.60 -21.49 -13.70
N ILE A 133 4.82 -20.77 -12.90
CA ILE A 133 3.73 -21.36 -12.11
C ILE A 133 2.62 -21.91 -13.01
N TRP A 134 2.29 -21.22 -14.10
CA TRP A 134 1.29 -21.71 -15.06
C TRP A 134 1.78 -22.93 -15.85
N ILE A 135 3.02 -22.91 -16.33
CA ILE A 135 3.64 -24.07 -16.98
C ILE A 135 3.69 -25.26 -16.02
N PHE A 136 4.13 -25.04 -14.78
CA PHE A 136 4.16 -26.08 -13.74
C PHE A 136 2.77 -26.65 -13.48
N THR A 137 1.76 -25.79 -13.30
CA THR A 137 0.37 -26.19 -13.06
C THR A 137 -0.21 -26.98 -14.23
N ALA A 138 0.12 -26.60 -15.47
CA ALA A 138 -0.32 -27.31 -16.67
C ALA A 138 0.36 -28.68 -16.84
N LEU A 139 1.63 -28.80 -16.45
CA LEU A 139 2.39 -30.05 -16.53
C LEU A 139 2.17 -31.00 -15.33
N LEU A 140 1.69 -30.47 -14.20
CA LEU A 140 1.49 -31.22 -12.96
C LEU A 140 0.65 -32.51 -13.15
N PRO A 141 -0.48 -32.51 -13.87
CA PRO A 141 -1.28 -33.72 -14.09
C PRO A 141 -0.50 -34.82 -14.81
N LEU A 142 0.39 -34.46 -15.74
CA LEU A 142 1.21 -35.42 -16.48
C LEU A 142 2.19 -36.16 -15.56
N GLY A 143 2.64 -35.52 -14.47
CA GLY A 143 3.51 -36.15 -13.48
C GLY A 143 2.75 -36.96 -12.42
N ILE A 144 1.58 -36.47 -11.99
CA ILE A 144 0.81 -37.04 -10.87
C ILE A 144 -0.08 -38.22 -11.30
N VAL A 145 -0.79 -38.11 -12.42
CA VAL A 145 -1.75 -39.14 -12.87
C VAL A 145 -1.10 -40.53 -13.01
N PRO A 146 0.11 -40.69 -13.60
CA PRO A 146 0.76 -41.99 -13.67
C PRO A 146 1.11 -42.59 -12.30
N GLN A 147 1.37 -41.78 -11.28
CA GLN A 147 1.65 -42.29 -9.92
C GLN A 147 0.39 -42.80 -9.25
N PHE A 148 -0.71 -42.05 -9.36
CA PHE A 148 -2.02 -42.51 -8.86
C PHE A 148 -2.53 -43.74 -9.60
N ALA A 149 -2.28 -43.86 -10.91
CA ALA A 149 -2.59 -45.07 -11.68
C ALA A 149 -1.83 -46.30 -11.16
N LYS A 150 -0.52 -46.16 -10.85
CA LYS A 150 0.27 -47.26 -10.26
C LYS A 150 -0.25 -47.67 -8.87
N ILE A 151 -0.59 -46.71 -8.03
CA ILE A 151 -1.11 -46.97 -6.68
C ILE A 151 -2.51 -47.60 -6.77
N SER A 152 -3.34 -47.15 -7.71
CA SER A 152 -4.66 -47.72 -8.01
C SER A 152 -4.58 -49.21 -8.35
N LEU A 153 -3.67 -49.60 -9.26
CA LEU A 153 -3.43 -51.00 -9.60
C LEU A 153 -2.98 -51.84 -8.40
N ALA A 154 -2.07 -51.31 -7.56
CA ALA A 154 -1.60 -52.01 -6.36
C ALA A 154 -2.70 -52.17 -5.29
N LEU A 155 -3.60 -51.19 -5.17
CA LEU A 155 -4.73 -51.25 -4.24
C LEU A 155 -5.84 -52.20 -4.72
N GLU A 156 -5.99 -52.38 -6.03
CA GLU A 156 -6.99 -53.27 -6.61
C GLU A 156 -6.80 -54.74 -6.16
N GLU A 157 -5.55 -55.17 -5.93
CA GLU A 157 -5.22 -56.51 -5.44
C GLU A 157 -5.78 -56.80 -4.03
N HIS A 158 -5.88 -55.77 -3.18
CA HIS A 158 -6.31 -55.91 -1.78
C HIS A 158 -7.73 -55.35 -1.51
N PHE A 159 -8.17 -54.37 -2.29
CA PHE A 159 -9.44 -53.64 -2.11
C PHE A 159 -10.11 -53.37 -3.48
N PRO A 160 -10.74 -54.38 -4.11
CA PRO A 160 -11.22 -54.29 -5.49
C PRO A 160 -12.30 -53.22 -5.73
N HIS A 161 -13.10 -52.86 -4.71
CA HIS A 161 -14.10 -51.80 -4.83
C HIS A 161 -13.50 -50.37 -4.77
N PHE A 162 -12.34 -50.19 -4.12
CA PHE A 162 -11.74 -48.86 -3.91
C PHE A 162 -10.53 -48.61 -4.83
N GLY A 163 -9.84 -49.68 -5.23
CA GLY A 163 -8.63 -49.61 -6.07
C GLY A 163 -8.87 -48.97 -7.42
N HIS A 164 -9.94 -49.35 -8.13
CA HIS A 164 -10.26 -48.81 -9.46
C HIS A 164 -10.53 -47.30 -9.44
N ASP A 165 -11.28 -46.81 -8.46
CA ASP A 165 -11.67 -45.40 -8.39
C ASP A 165 -10.59 -44.50 -7.78
N PHE A 166 -9.54 -45.09 -7.20
CA PHE A 166 -8.44 -44.35 -6.57
C PHE A 166 -7.71 -43.41 -7.53
N ILE A 167 -7.66 -43.72 -8.83
CA ILE A 167 -7.06 -42.84 -9.84
C ILE A 167 -7.69 -41.44 -9.86
N TRP A 168 -9.00 -41.34 -9.59
CA TRP A 168 -9.72 -40.06 -9.58
C TRP A 168 -9.26 -39.13 -8.45
N LEU A 169 -8.63 -39.65 -7.40
CA LEU A 169 -8.03 -38.85 -6.33
C LEU A 169 -6.86 -37.98 -6.84
N ALA A 170 -6.30 -38.31 -8.00
CA ALA A 170 -5.32 -37.45 -8.68
C ALA A 170 -5.87 -36.06 -9.00
N VAL A 171 -7.16 -35.93 -9.33
CA VAL A 171 -7.80 -34.66 -9.68
C VAL A 171 -7.81 -33.68 -8.49
N PRO A 172 -8.44 -33.98 -7.33
CA PRO A 172 -8.41 -33.08 -6.19
C PRO A 172 -6.98 -32.86 -5.67
N PHE A 173 -6.08 -33.84 -5.79
CA PHE A 173 -4.68 -33.65 -5.43
C PHE A 173 -3.99 -32.60 -6.30
N CYS A 174 -4.14 -32.70 -7.63
CA CYS A 174 -3.61 -31.69 -8.55
C CYS A 174 -4.22 -30.31 -8.26
N VAL A 175 -5.54 -30.23 -8.03
CA VAL A 175 -6.21 -28.98 -7.70
C VAL A 175 -5.62 -28.34 -6.44
N VAL A 176 -5.40 -29.10 -5.36
CA VAL A 176 -4.83 -28.59 -4.12
C VAL A 176 -3.39 -28.09 -4.34
N VAL A 177 -2.54 -28.87 -5.01
CA VAL A 177 -1.15 -28.47 -5.28
C VAL A 177 -1.11 -27.22 -6.16
N SER A 178 -1.87 -27.19 -7.25
CA SER A 178 -1.98 -26.02 -8.13
C SER A 178 -2.49 -24.79 -7.37
N TRP A 179 -3.48 -24.97 -6.50
CA TRP A 179 -4.00 -23.90 -5.67
C TRP A 179 -2.95 -23.33 -4.72
N VAL A 180 -2.10 -24.17 -4.09
CA VAL A 180 -1.01 -23.72 -3.22
C VAL A 180 -0.01 -22.85 -4.01
N PHE A 181 0.48 -23.33 -5.14
CA PHE A 181 1.46 -22.60 -5.96
C PHE A 181 0.89 -21.30 -6.56
N HIS A 182 -0.36 -21.35 -7.04
CA HIS A 182 -1.04 -20.16 -7.54
C HIS A 182 -1.26 -19.12 -6.43
N THR A 183 -1.66 -19.57 -5.23
CA THR A 183 -1.85 -18.68 -4.07
C THR A 183 -0.53 -18.05 -3.65
N MET A 184 0.57 -18.81 -3.64
CA MET A 184 1.91 -18.29 -3.33
C MET A 184 2.34 -17.19 -4.31
N GLU A 185 2.10 -17.37 -5.62
CA GLU A 185 2.37 -16.36 -6.65
C GLU A 185 1.53 -15.10 -6.43
N ARG A 186 0.24 -15.26 -6.13
CA ARG A 186 -0.68 -14.14 -5.88
C ARG A 186 -0.30 -13.33 -4.64
N ILE A 187 0.12 -13.99 -3.56
CA ILE A 187 0.59 -13.33 -2.34
C ILE A 187 1.84 -12.49 -2.65
N GLY A 188 2.80 -13.05 -3.39
CA GLY A 188 4.01 -12.33 -3.79
C GLY A 188 3.69 -11.06 -4.57
N ARG A 189 2.83 -11.17 -5.59
CA ARG A 189 2.39 -10.06 -6.43
C ARG A 189 1.61 -8.97 -5.68
N THR A 190 0.74 -9.37 -4.76
CA THR A 190 -0.01 -8.42 -3.90
C THR A 190 0.94 -7.69 -2.93
N GLY A 191 2.02 -8.35 -2.50
CA GLY A 191 3.02 -7.77 -1.60
C GLY A 191 4.03 -6.82 -2.26
N GLU A 192 4.02 -6.66 -3.59
CA GLU A 192 4.98 -5.81 -4.29
C GLU A 192 4.76 -4.31 -4.01
N ASN A 193 3.50 -3.90 -3.85
CA ASN A 193 3.12 -2.51 -3.64
C ASN A 193 2.15 -2.36 -2.47
N PRO A 194 2.59 -1.84 -1.33
CA PRO A 194 1.74 -1.76 -0.15
C PRO A 194 0.84 -0.50 -0.15
N PHE A 195 0.77 0.25 -1.25
CA PHE A 195 0.11 1.56 -1.30
C PHE A 195 -1.08 1.63 -2.28
N GLU A 196 -1.52 0.54 -2.91
CA GLU A 196 -2.62 0.57 -3.90
C GLU A 196 -4.02 0.80 -3.28
N GLY A 197 -4.18 0.52 -1.99
CA GLY A 197 -5.43 0.66 -1.24
C GLY A 197 -6.23 -0.62 -1.15
N THR A 198 -5.58 -1.78 -1.23
CA THR A 198 -6.23 -3.08 -1.02
C THR A 198 -6.44 -3.37 0.47
N ALA A 199 -7.23 -4.39 0.80
CA ALA A 199 -7.44 -4.83 2.18
C ALA A 199 -6.16 -5.30 2.90
N ASN A 200 -5.13 -5.69 2.15
CA ASN A 200 -3.87 -6.22 2.69
C ASN A 200 -2.75 -5.17 2.70
N ASP A 201 -3.04 -3.96 2.22
CA ASP A 201 -2.08 -2.88 2.10
C ASP A 201 -1.87 -2.17 3.45
N VAL A 202 -0.83 -1.33 3.53
CA VAL A 202 -0.63 -0.53 4.74
C VAL A 202 -1.72 0.55 4.86
N PRO A 203 -2.28 0.76 6.07
CA PRO A 203 -3.37 1.70 6.28
C PRO A 203 -2.85 3.14 6.45
N ILE A 204 -2.23 3.70 5.41
CA ILE A 204 -1.57 5.01 5.48
C ILE A 204 -2.54 6.15 5.76
N SER A 205 -3.82 6.03 5.39
CA SER A 205 -4.82 7.07 5.64
C SER A 205 -5.18 7.13 7.12
N THR A 206 -5.34 5.98 7.77
CA THR A 206 -5.65 5.79 9.19
C THR A 206 -4.45 6.17 10.04
N ILE A 207 -3.24 5.80 9.64
CA ILE A 207 -2.00 6.22 10.30
C ILE A 207 -1.87 7.74 10.23
N SER A 208 -2.01 8.33 9.04
CA SER A 208 -1.94 9.79 8.84
C SER A 208 -2.99 10.54 9.66
N ARG A 209 -4.25 10.05 9.70
CA ARG A 209 -5.32 10.64 10.51
C ARG A 209 -5.08 10.45 12.00
N GLY A 210 -4.50 9.34 12.44
CA GLY A 210 -4.08 9.14 13.83
C GLY A 210 -3.06 10.19 14.27
N ILE A 211 -1.99 10.37 13.48
CA ILE A 211 -0.97 11.39 13.75
C ILE A 211 -1.58 12.80 13.73
N GLU A 212 -2.48 13.09 12.79
CA GLU A 212 -3.20 14.36 12.75
C GLU A 212 -3.97 14.62 14.06
N ILE A 213 -4.75 13.63 14.52
CA ILE A 213 -5.51 13.71 15.76
C ILE A 213 -4.58 13.98 16.95
N ASP A 214 -3.50 13.21 17.08
CA ASP A 214 -2.55 13.34 18.19
C ASP A 214 -1.88 14.72 18.20
N LEU A 215 -1.46 15.21 17.03
CA LEU A 215 -0.85 16.54 16.90
C LEU A 215 -1.82 17.66 17.27
N ARG A 216 -3.07 17.59 16.83
CA ARG A 216 -4.09 18.61 17.14
C ARG A 216 -4.54 18.56 18.60
N GLN A 217 -4.59 17.37 19.21
CA GLN A 217 -4.80 17.21 20.65
C GLN A 217 -3.65 17.84 21.46
N ASN A 218 -2.40 17.62 21.04
CA ASN A 218 -1.23 18.22 21.69
C ASN A 218 -1.18 19.75 21.56
N LEU A 219 -1.85 20.32 20.54
CA LEU A 219 -2.06 21.77 20.42
C LEU A 219 -3.16 22.31 21.35
N GLY A 220 -3.90 21.44 22.04
CA GLY A 220 -5.00 21.82 22.93
C GLY A 220 -6.28 22.20 22.19
N GLU A 221 -6.44 21.77 20.93
CA GLU A 221 -7.64 22.06 20.15
C GLU A 221 -8.86 21.31 20.69
N PRO A 222 -10.06 21.89 20.59
CA PRO A 222 -11.26 21.27 21.15
C PRO A 222 -11.69 20.09 20.27
N LYS A 223 -12.24 19.05 20.92
CA LYS A 223 -12.51 17.75 20.27
C LYS A 223 -13.47 17.82 19.09
N ASP A 224 -14.35 18.82 19.05
CA ASP A 224 -15.29 19.10 17.97
C ASP A 224 -14.62 19.62 16.69
N GLN A 225 -13.42 20.21 16.80
CA GLN A 225 -12.66 20.72 15.66
C GLN A 225 -11.67 19.68 15.09
N ILE A 226 -11.36 18.63 15.86
CA ILE A 226 -10.45 17.56 15.45
C ILE A 226 -11.24 16.51 14.66
N PRO A 227 -10.80 16.11 13.46
CA PRO A 227 -11.54 15.13 12.68
C PRO A 227 -11.54 13.77 13.36
N ALA A 228 -12.65 13.06 13.22
CA ALA A 228 -12.75 11.68 13.70
C ALA A 228 -11.82 10.74 12.91
N GLN A 229 -11.46 9.63 13.54
CA GLN A 229 -10.73 8.56 12.87
C GLN A 229 -11.57 7.96 11.74
N PHE A 230 -10.93 7.49 10.67
CA PHE A 230 -11.62 6.77 9.60
C PHE A 230 -12.25 5.48 10.16
N LYS A 231 -13.47 5.17 9.72
CA LYS A 231 -14.17 3.97 10.16
C LYS A 231 -13.51 2.74 9.54
N ALA A 232 -13.16 1.77 10.39
CA ALA A 232 -12.80 0.45 9.89
C ALA A 232 -14.05 -0.25 9.34
N VAL A 233 -13.94 -0.82 8.15
CA VAL A 233 -15.00 -1.59 7.50
C VAL A 233 -14.49 -3.02 7.39
N TYR A 234 -15.26 -3.99 7.87
CA TYR A 234 -14.86 -5.41 7.95
C TYR A 234 -13.51 -5.66 8.66
N ASN A 235 -13.21 -4.90 9.72
CA ASN A 235 -11.92 -4.93 10.44
C ASN A 235 -10.69 -4.55 9.59
N VAL A 236 -10.90 -3.89 8.45
CA VAL A 236 -9.84 -3.37 7.60
C VAL A 236 -9.72 -1.86 7.83
N GLN A 237 -8.48 -1.39 8.00
CA GLN A 237 -8.13 0.02 8.08
C GLN A 237 -7.56 0.47 6.72
N MET A 238 -7.68 1.76 6.40
CA MET A 238 -7.20 2.34 5.12
C MET A 238 -6.00 3.24 5.28
#